data_AF-A0A841EKC8-F1
#
_entry.id   AF-A0A841EKC8-F1
#
_cell.length_a   1.000
_cell.length_b   1.000
_cell.length_c   1.000
_cell.angle_alpha   90.00
_cell.angle_beta   90.00
_cell.angle_gamma   90.00
#
_symmetry.space_group_name_H-M   'P 1'
#
loop_
_entity.id
_entity.type
_entity.pdbx_description
1 polymer ?
#
loop_
_entity_poly.entity_id
_entity_poly.type
_entity_poly.pdbx_seq_one_letter_code
_entity_poly.pdbx_strand_id
1 'polypeptide(L)' 'MISQRPPEVADRAVAVQLNGRPRKTLGWDTPAERLAKLLEASN' A
#
# COMPACT_ATOMS: atom_id res chain seq x y z
N MET A 1 22.39 -8.97 20.83
CA MET A 1 21.80 -7.67 20.45
C MET A 1 21.02 -7.84 19.15
N ILE A 2 19.74 -8.21 19.23
CA ILE A 2 18.86 -8.11 18.06
C ILE A 2 18.05 -6.84 18.30
N SER A 3 18.51 -5.74 17.72
CA SER A 3 17.75 -4.48 17.68
C SER A 3 16.62 -4.66 16.67
N GLN A 4 15.57 -5.40 17.06
CA GLN A 4 14.31 -5.40 16.32
C GLN A 4 13.75 -3.99 16.44
N ARG A 5 13.75 -3.27 15.33
CA ARG A 5 12.99 -2.02 15.19
C ARG A 5 11.54 -2.33 15.61
N PRO A 6 10.86 -1.47 16.40
CA PRO A 6 9.48 -1.72 16.77
C PRO A 6 8.66 -2.03 15.51
N PRO A 7 7.95 -3.17 15.46
CA PRO A 7 7.43 -3.77 14.23
C PRO A 7 6.54 -2.79 13.45
N GLU A 8 5.80 -1.96 14.19
CA GLU A 8 4.97 -0.86 13.70
C GLU A 8 5.66 0.13 12.75
N VAL A 9 6.95 0.40 12.92
CA VAL A 9 7.69 1.33 12.03
C VAL A 9 8.15 0.64 10.75
N ALA A 10 8.50 -0.65 10.83
CA ALA A 10 8.87 -1.45 9.66
C ALA A 10 7.65 -1.69 8.76
N ASP A 11 6.50 -2.02 9.35
CA ASP A 11 5.27 -2.34 8.64
C ASP A 11 4.71 -1.13 7.90
N ARG A 12 4.75 0.06 8.51
CA ARG A 12 4.27 1.30 7.89
C ARG A 12 5.08 1.68 6.65
N ALA A 13 6.40 1.55 6.70
CA ALA A 13 7.27 1.87 5.57
C ALA A 13 7.03 0.91 4.40
N VAL A 14 6.82 -0.38 4.69
CA VAL A 14 6.48 -1.39 3.67
C VAL A 14 5.11 -1.10 3.06
N ALA A 15 4.11 -0.78 3.88
CA ALA A 15 2.77 -0.45 3.40
C ALA A 15 2.78 0.75 2.45
N VAL A 16 3.49 1.83 2.79
CA VAL A 16 3.62 3.01 1.92
C VAL A 16 4.24 2.63 0.57
N GLN A 17 5.32 1.85 0.59
CA GLN A 17 5.98 1.41 -0.64
C GLN A 17 5.10 0.49 -1.50
N LEU A 18 4.37 -0.44 -0.88
CA LEU A 18 3.51 -1.36 -1.61
C LEU A 18 2.31 -0.65 -2.22
N ASN A 19 1.66 0.21 -1.43
CA ASN A 19 0.42 0.88 -1.82
C ASN A 19 0.64 2.04 -2.79
N GLY A 20 1.85 2.62 -2.85
CA GLY A 20 2.19 3.71 -3.78
C GLY A 20 2.84 3.26 -5.10
N ARG A 21 3.05 1.95 -5.32
CA ARG A 21 3.70 1.44 -6.54
C ARG A 21 2.68 1.14 -7.65
N PRO A 22 2.79 1.76 -8.84
CA PRO A 22 2.03 1.39 -10.02
C PRO A 22 2.11 -0.10 -10.34
N ARG A 23 0.97 -0.74 -10.62
CA ARG A 23 0.92 -2.17 -11.01
C ARG A 23 0.29 -2.35 -12.38
N LYS A 24 0.98 -3.06 -13.28
CA LYS A 24 0.47 -3.39 -14.62
C LYS A 24 -0.88 -4.12 -14.58
N THR A 25 -1.08 -5.02 -13.61
CA THR A 25 -2.36 -5.75 -13.41
C THR A 25 -3.52 -4.83 -13.03
N LEU A 26 -3.21 -3.65 -12.48
CA LEU A 26 -4.18 -2.60 -12.16
C LEU A 26 -4.27 -1.56 -13.27
N GLY A 27 -3.81 -1.85 -14.49
CA GLY A 27 -3.76 -0.86 -15.57
C GLY A 27 -2.80 0.30 -15.29
N TRP A 28 -1.76 0.05 -14.49
CA TRP A 28 -0.76 1.02 -14.01
C TRP A 28 -1.21 1.95 -12.88
N ASP A 29 -2.41 1.78 -12.33
CA ASP A 29 -2.77 2.45 -11.08
C ASP A 29 -1.99 1.88 -9.89
N THR A 30 -1.91 2.67 -8.83
CA THR A 30 -1.45 2.20 -7.52
C THR A 30 -2.56 1.43 -6.79
N PRO A 31 -2.22 0.48 -5.89
CA PRO A 31 -3.20 -0.18 -5.04
C PRO A 31 -4.08 0.78 -4.24
N ALA A 32 -3.52 1.89 -3.73
CA ALA A 32 -4.28 2.91 -3.00
C ALA A 32 -5.34 3.58 -3.88
N GLU A 33 -4.99 3.96 -5.11
CA GLU A 33 -5.93 4.59 -6.05
C GLU A 33 -7.05 3.64 -6.48
N ARG A 34 -6.73 2.37 -6.76
CA ARG A 34 -7.75 1.39 -7.12
C ARG A 34 -8.70 1.12 -5.97
N LEU A 35 -8.20 1.03 -4.74
CA LEU A 35 -9.05 0.89 -3.57
C LEU A 35 -10.02 2.07 -3.42
N ALA A 36 -9.53 3.31 -3.54
CA ALA A 36 -10.38 4.49 -3.48
C ALA A 36 -11.50 4.44 -4.55
N LYS A 37 -11.17 4.09 -5.81
CA LYS A 37 -12.16 3.95 -6.89
C LYS A 37 -13.21 2.88 -6.60
N LEU A 38 -12.83 1.76 -6.00
CA LEU A 38 -13.76 0.68 -5.64
C LEU A 38 -14.72 1.08 -4.52
N LEU A 39 -14.23 1.85 -3.54
CA LEU A 39 -15.07 2.35 -2.45
C LEU A 39 -16.09 3.37 -2.97
N GLU A 40 -15.67 4.29 -3.85
CA GLU A 40 -16.58 5.24 -4.50
C GLU A 40 -17.64 4.54 -5.38
N ALA A 41 -17.25 3.49 -6.09
CA ALA A 41 -18.18 2.71 -6.93
C ALA A 41 -19.17 1.84 -6.13
N SER A 42 -18.90 1.61 -4.84
CA SER A 42 -19.74 0.81 -3.94
C SER A 42 -20.74 1.66 -3.13
N ASN A 43 -20.79 2.97 -3.39
CA ASN A 43 -21.68 3.94 -2.75
C ASN A 43 -22.80 4.38 -3.71
#